data_AF-A0A6P5EPR6-F1
#
_entry.id   AF-A0A6P5EPR6-F1
#
_cell.length_a   1.000
_cell.length_b   1.000
_cell.length_c   1.000
_cell.angle_alpha   90.00
_cell.angle_beta   90.00
_cell.angle_gamma   90.00
#
_symmetry.space_group_name_H-M   'P 1'
#
loop_
_entity.id
_entity.type
_entity.pdbx_description
1 polymer ?
#
loop_
_entity_poly.entity_id
_entity_poly.type
_entity_poly.pdbx_seq_one_letter_code
_entity_poly.pdbx_strand_id
1 'polypeptide(L)'
;MAQGEKKRRGWEGVTYRAYLRRPSCFKVVDGSPVSGGGGGGGGGEGERRIPTPPHLVVMVNGIVGSAADWKFAAKKFVKKYPEDVIVHCSECNSATLTLDGVDMMGERLAEEVISVVSKRPWLQKISFVAHSLGGLIARYTIALLYEKGISKESSEDNGELNTNISQTQSVNQNLKGNIAGLEPMNFITFATPHLGTRSHKQIPLLGGINTLEKMAFRLSWIARKSGKHLFLKDGKDGKPPLLLQMVTDFGDLRFMSALQSFKRHVAYSNVCGDFVVGRKTSSIRRQNELPKRQNFIKDGKYPHIVYVEKPKPATNQPDDFSDAMIYQARTTAEMEEAMIRGLNRVPWERVDVSFKKSKQRIFAHSTIQVKTYFLHSDGADVIFHMIDHFLL
;
A
#
# COMPACT_ATOMS: atom_id res chain seq x y z
N MET A 1 -5.45 28.79 -49.00
CA MET A 1 -6.30 29.19 -47.84
C MET A 1 -7.11 27.95 -47.46
N ALA A 2 -7.17 27.42 -46.25
CA ALA A 2 -6.68 27.81 -44.93
C ALA A 2 -6.45 26.53 -44.09
N GLN A 3 -5.46 26.55 -43.21
CA GLN A 3 -5.21 25.53 -42.18
C GLN A 3 -6.27 25.62 -41.08
N GLY A 4 -6.79 24.47 -40.63
CA GLY A 4 -7.64 24.38 -39.45
C GLY A 4 -6.85 23.93 -38.22
N GLU A 5 -6.43 24.90 -37.39
CA GLU A 5 -5.87 24.64 -36.06
C GLU A 5 -6.94 24.06 -35.11
N LYS A 6 -6.72 22.85 -34.59
CA LYS A 6 -7.48 22.33 -33.45
C LYS A 6 -6.86 22.85 -32.15
N LYS A 7 -7.52 23.86 -31.56
CA LYS A 7 -7.28 24.37 -30.20
C LYS A 7 -7.26 23.23 -29.17
N ARG A 8 -6.16 23.14 -28.42
CA ARG A 8 -6.04 22.43 -27.14
C ARG A 8 -7.03 23.04 -26.14
N ARG A 9 -7.90 22.22 -25.54
CA ARG A 9 -8.72 22.62 -24.39
C ARG A 9 -7.93 22.36 -23.11
N GLY A 10 -7.59 23.45 -22.41
CA GLY A 10 -7.04 23.41 -21.07
C GLY A 10 -8.09 22.91 -20.07
N TRP A 11 -7.61 22.21 -19.05
CA TRP A 11 -8.38 21.87 -17.85
C TRP A 11 -8.62 23.14 -17.04
N GLU A 12 -9.86 23.62 -17.00
CA GLU A 12 -10.31 24.59 -16.00
C GLU A 12 -10.80 23.83 -14.76
N GLY A 13 -10.27 24.24 -13.61
CA GLY A 13 -10.45 23.59 -12.32
C GLY A 13 -11.89 23.70 -11.79
N VAL A 14 -12.42 22.56 -11.36
CA VAL A 14 -13.61 22.51 -10.51
C VAL A 14 -13.14 22.59 -9.06
N THR A 15 -13.23 23.77 -8.45
CA THR A 15 -12.94 23.97 -7.03
C THR A 15 -14.07 23.40 -6.18
N TYR A 16 -13.89 22.19 -5.65
CA TYR A 16 -14.69 21.71 -4.52
C TYR A 16 -14.16 22.35 -3.23
N ARG A 17 -14.88 23.35 -2.69
CA ARG A 17 -14.69 23.84 -1.32
C ARG A 17 -15.19 22.76 -0.35
N ALA A 18 -14.36 21.77 -0.06
CA ALA A 18 -14.57 20.88 1.07
C ALA A 18 -14.09 21.59 2.35
N TYR A 19 -14.97 21.72 3.34
CA TYR A 19 -14.60 22.06 4.71
C TYR A 19 -13.74 20.91 5.27
N LEU A 20 -12.44 20.97 5.00
CA LEU A 20 -11.47 19.97 5.47
C LEU A 20 -11.27 20.13 6.98
N ARG A 21 -11.80 19.18 7.75
CA ARG A 21 -11.34 18.93 9.12
C ARG A 21 -9.82 18.71 9.09
N ARG A 22 -9.10 19.23 10.09
CA ARG A 22 -7.66 19.03 10.20
C ARG A 22 -7.37 17.51 10.27
N PRO A 23 -6.56 16.94 9.37
CA PRO A 23 -6.22 15.53 9.42
C PRO A 23 -5.53 15.21 10.76
N SER A 24 -6.07 14.24 11.51
CA SER A 24 -5.54 13.82 12.81
C SER A 24 -4.18 13.16 12.63
N CYS A 25 -3.10 13.94 12.72
CA CYS A 25 -1.74 13.42 12.73
C CYS A 25 -1.30 13.31 14.19
N PHE A 26 -1.04 12.09 14.66
CA PHE A 26 -0.62 11.86 16.05
C PHE A 26 0.84 12.28 16.21
N LYS A 27 1.08 13.38 16.94
CA LYS A 27 2.32 13.56 17.70
C LYS A 27 1.97 13.36 19.16
N VAL A 28 2.51 12.33 19.81
CA VAL A 28 2.49 12.27 21.26
C VAL A 28 3.64 13.15 21.73
N VAL A 29 3.34 14.36 22.16
CA VAL A 29 4.26 15.17 22.97
C VAL A 29 3.68 15.13 24.38
N ASP A 30 4.48 14.67 25.34
CA ASP A 30 4.07 14.45 26.72
C ASP A 30 3.43 15.69 27.35
N GLY A 31 2.31 15.46 28.03
CA GLY A 31 1.73 16.43 28.94
C GLY A 31 2.42 16.36 30.29
N SER A 32 2.90 17.50 30.76
CA SER A 32 3.00 17.80 32.19
C SER A 32 2.68 19.29 32.38
N PRO A 33 1.77 19.67 33.28
CA PRO A 33 1.55 21.06 33.61
C PRO A 33 2.66 21.49 34.59
N VAL A 34 3.63 22.27 34.12
CA VAL A 34 4.51 23.01 35.05
C VAL A 34 3.80 24.32 35.37
N SER A 35 3.34 24.39 36.62
CA SER A 35 2.85 25.58 37.31
C SER A 35 3.79 26.77 37.14
N GLY A 36 3.21 27.95 36.92
CA GLY A 36 3.95 29.20 36.74
C GLY A 36 4.83 29.59 37.92
N GLY A 37 5.95 30.22 37.58
CA GLY A 37 6.87 30.91 38.47
C GLY A 37 7.95 31.57 37.61
N GLY A 38 8.03 32.90 37.66
CA GLY A 38 8.86 33.71 36.75
C GLY A 38 10.36 33.72 37.05
N GLY A 39 11.10 34.41 36.17
CA GLY A 39 12.52 34.74 36.35
C GLY A 39 13.30 34.66 35.05
N GLY A 40 13.81 35.80 34.57
CA GLY A 40 14.44 35.94 33.26
C GLY A 40 15.93 35.61 33.20
N GLY A 41 16.46 35.73 31.98
CA GLY A 41 17.88 35.94 31.67
C GLY A 41 18.71 34.68 31.41
N GLY A 42 19.30 34.58 30.23
CA GLY A 42 20.39 33.65 29.94
C GLY A 42 20.34 33.07 28.54
N GLY A 43 20.94 33.77 27.57
CA GLY A 43 21.16 33.27 26.22
C GLY A 43 22.04 32.03 26.23
N GLY A 44 21.47 30.92 25.79
CA GLY A 44 22.19 29.80 25.22
C GLY A 44 21.56 29.52 23.87
N GLU A 45 22.27 29.87 22.79
CA GLU A 45 21.99 29.34 21.45
C GLU A 45 22.25 27.84 21.48
N GLY A 46 21.29 27.07 21.99
CA GLY A 46 21.21 25.66 21.66
C GLY A 46 20.96 25.59 20.16
N GLU A 47 21.91 25.03 19.41
CA GLU A 47 21.69 24.56 18.04
C GLU A 47 20.30 23.92 17.99
N ARG A 48 19.35 24.58 17.31
CA ARG A 48 18.10 23.92 16.96
C ARG A 48 18.51 22.82 15.99
N ARG A 49 18.68 21.59 16.50
CA ARG A 49 18.80 20.39 15.68
C ARG A 49 17.67 20.46 14.66
N ILE A 50 18.01 20.74 13.42
CA ILE A 50 17.06 20.67 12.31
C ILE A 50 16.70 19.19 12.23
N PRO A 51 15.47 18.74 12.56
CA PRO A 51 15.15 17.33 12.51
C PRO A 51 15.04 16.94 11.04
N THR A 52 16.17 16.55 10.45
CA THR A 52 16.30 15.96 9.13
C THR A 52 16.21 14.44 9.28
N PRO A 53 15.33 13.75 8.56
CA PRO A 53 13.94 14.06 8.27
C PRO A 53 12.98 13.08 8.96
N PRO A 54 11.78 13.54 9.37
CA PRO A 54 10.74 12.65 9.81
C PRO A 54 10.22 11.85 8.61
N HIS A 55 10.20 10.54 8.77
CA HIS A 55 9.64 9.59 7.84
C HIS A 55 8.12 9.58 8.00
N LEU A 56 7.39 9.93 6.93
CA LEU A 56 5.93 9.82 6.92
C LEU A 56 5.46 8.38 6.71
N VAL A 57 4.71 7.84 7.66
CA VAL A 57 4.07 6.51 7.54
C VAL A 57 2.58 6.70 7.33
N VAL A 58 2.11 6.45 6.11
CA VAL A 58 0.69 6.54 5.72
C VAL A 58 0.03 5.19 5.97
N MET A 59 -0.97 5.16 6.86
CA MET A 59 -1.74 3.96 7.19
C MET A 59 -3.11 3.97 6.51
N VAL A 60 -3.42 2.93 5.73
CA VAL A 60 -4.59 2.87 4.84
C VAL A 60 -5.52 1.74 5.24
N ASN A 61 -6.76 2.06 5.61
CA ASN A 61 -7.75 1.07 6.07
C ASN A 61 -8.37 0.26 4.92
N GLY A 62 -8.90 -0.91 5.28
CA GLY A 62 -9.68 -1.77 4.39
C GLY A 62 -11.14 -1.33 4.24
N ILE A 63 -11.92 -2.21 3.59
CA ILE A 63 -13.35 -2.02 3.34
C ILE A 63 -14.14 -1.91 4.65
N VAL A 64 -15.09 -0.98 4.71
CA VAL A 64 -15.88 -0.64 5.92
C VAL A 64 -14.98 -0.31 7.13
N GLY A 65 -13.75 0.13 6.87
CA GLY A 65 -12.77 0.52 7.88
C GLY A 65 -12.79 2.02 8.18
N SER A 66 -11.87 2.42 9.05
CA SER A 66 -11.58 3.83 9.37
C SER A 66 -10.14 3.98 9.90
N ALA A 67 -9.67 5.22 10.04
CA ALA A 67 -8.39 5.54 10.68
C ALA A 67 -8.22 4.90 12.08
N ALA A 68 -9.32 4.68 12.82
CA ALA A 68 -9.29 4.09 14.16
C ALA A 68 -8.80 2.63 14.16
N ASP A 69 -8.95 1.91 13.05
CA ASP A 69 -8.48 0.52 12.91
C ASP A 69 -6.95 0.42 13.06
N TRP A 70 -6.23 1.52 12.79
CA TRP A 70 -4.78 1.61 12.90
C TRP A 70 -4.28 2.19 14.23
N LYS A 71 -5.18 2.56 15.14
CA LYS A 71 -4.84 3.24 16.41
C LYS A 71 -3.79 2.49 17.23
N PHE A 72 -3.87 1.15 17.28
CA PHE A 72 -2.88 0.35 18.00
C PHE A 72 -1.49 0.46 17.35
N ALA A 73 -1.40 0.19 16.04
CA ALA A 73 -0.14 0.24 15.29
C ALA A 73 0.49 1.63 15.34
N ALA A 74 -0.30 2.69 15.10
CA ALA A 74 0.17 4.07 15.15
C ALA A 74 0.79 4.43 16.51
N LYS A 75 0.13 4.07 17.61
CA LYS A 75 0.67 4.29 18.97
C LYS A 75 1.98 3.54 19.20
N LYS A 76 2.12 2.32 18.68
CA LYS A 76 3.35 1.53 18.85
C LYS A 76 4.50 2.07 17.99
N PHE A 77 4.22 2.54 16.78
CA PHE A 77 5.21 3.20 15.91
C PHE A 77 5.77 4.47 16.56
N VAL A 78 4.89 5.39 16.97
CA VAL A 78 5.31 6.66 17.59
C VAL A 78 6.06 6.41 18.91
N LYS A 79 5.65 5.40 19.69
CA LYS A 79 6.38 5.03 20.91
C LYS A 79 7.80 4.52 20.62
N LYS A 80 7.99 3.78 19.52
CA LYS A 80 9.27 3.16 19.19
C LYS A 80 10.22 4.12 18.45
N TYR A 81 9.68 4.98 17.60
CA TYR A 81 10.43 5.95 16.79
C TYR A 81 9.85 7.37 16.95
N PRO A 82 9.92 7.97 18.16
CA PRO A 82 9.27 9.24 18.45
C PRO A 82 9.83 10.42 17.64
N GLU A 83 11.13 10.37 17.33
CA GLU A 83 11.83 11.44 16.59
C GLU A 83 11.95 11.15 15.09
N ASP A 84 11.92 9.87 14.69
CA ASP A 84 12.17 9.47 13.29
C ASP A 84 10.89 9.36 12.45
N VAL A 85 9.73 9.12 13.05
CA VAL A 85 8.50 8.75 12.32
C VAL A 85 7.31 9.67 12.66
N ILE A 86 6.61 10.10 11.62
CA ILE A 86 5.27 10.69 11.73
C ILE A 86 4.26 9.70 11.16
N VAL A 87 3.31 9.25 11.97
CA VAL A 87 2.23 8.36 11.51
C VAL A 87 1.00 9.18 11.12
N HIS A 88 0.50 8.95 9.92
CA HIS A 88 -0.77 9.48 9.42
C HIS A 88 -1.73 8.34 9.11
N CYS A 89 -2.77 8.17 9.92
CA CYS A 89 -3.87 7.26 9.60
C CYS A 89 -4.86 7.99 8.70
N SER A 90 -5.03 7.49 7.47
CA SER A 90 -5.91 8.10 6.47
C SER A 90 -7.37 8.15 6.93
N GLU A 91 -8.03 9.29 6.73
CA GLU A 91 -9.44 9.52 7.08
C GLU A 91 -10.34 9.65 5.84
N CYS A 92 -9.75 9.85 4.65
CA CYS A 92 -10.46 10.18 3.43
C CYS A 92 -11.40 9.07 2.90
N ASN A 93 -11.16 7.81 3.29
CA ASN A 93 -11.93 6.64 2.85
C ASN A 93 -12.49 5.85 4.03
N SER A 94 -13.53 6.38 4.67
CA SER A 94 -14.20 5.75 5.80
C SER A 94 -15.61 5.24 5.47
N ALA A 95 -16.04 4.18 6.17
CA ALA A 95 -17.39 3.62 6.09
C ALA A 95 -17.86 3.36 4.64
N THR A 96 -18.95 3.98 4.20
CA THR A 96 -19.54 3.74 2.87
C THR A 96 -18.68 4.25 1.72
N LEU A 97 -17.79 5.23 1.95
CA LEU A 97 -16.85 5.74 0.95
C LEU A 97 -15.85 4.66 0.50
N THR A 98 -15.67 3.62 1.31
CA THR A 98 -14.82 2.47 0.94
C THR A 98 -15.38 1.63 -0.23
N LEU A 99 -16.59 1.96 -0.69
CA LEU A 99 -17.32 1.22 -1.71
C LEU A 99 -17.30 1.91 -3.08
N ASP A 100 -16.63 3.05 -3.19
CA ASP A 100 -16.59 3.92 -4.38
C ASP A 100 -15.64 3.45 -5.48
N GLY A 101 -14.89 2.36 -5.27
CA GLY A 101 -13.89 1.86 -6.19
C GLY A 101 -12.46 2.24 -5.80
N VAL A 102 -11.52 1.33 -6.10
CA VAL A 102 -10.09 1.49 -5.80
C VAL A 102 -9.50 2.76 -6.43
N ASP A 103 -9.97 3.12 -7.62
CA ASP A 103 -9.55 4.32 -8.35
C ASP A 103 -9.98 5.60 -7.62
N MET A 104 -11.27 5.79 -7.35
CA MET A 104 -11.79 6.97 -6.64
C MET A 104 -11.19 7.11 -5.24
N MET A 105 -11.03 6.00 -4.54
CA MET A 105 -10.41 6.01 -3.21
C MET A 105 -8.91 6.34 -3.29
N GLY A 106 -8.23 5.91 -4.35
CA GLY A 106 -6.82 6.21 -4.57
C GLY A 106 -6.58 7.68 -4.90
N GLU A 107 -7.46 8.30 -5.70
CA GLU A 107 -7.43 9.75 -5.96
C GLU A 107 -7.58 10.56 -4.66
N ARG A 108 -8.59 10.24 -3.85
CA ARG A 108 -8.80 10.90 -2.54
C ARG A 108 -7.61 10.74 -1.61
N LEU A 109 -7.01 9.54 -1.58
CA LEU A 109 -5.83 9.30 -0.75
C LEU A 109 -4.62 10.09 -1.28
N ALA A 110 -4.46 10.23 -2.59
CA ALA A 110 -3.41 11.03 -3.18
C ALA A 110 -3.55 12.51 -2.77
N GLU A 111 -4.76 13.07 -2.85
CA GLU A 111 -5.05 14.44 -2.38
C GLU A 111 -4.74 14.61 -0.88
N GLU A 112 -5.14 13.65 -0.05
CA GLU A 112 -4.86 13.66 1.39
C GLU A 112 -3.35 13.63 1.67
N VAL A 113 -2.60 12.76 0.99
CA VAL A 113 -1.14 12.65 1.12
C VAL A 113 -0.47 13.96 0.69
N ILE A 114 -0.83 14.54 -0.46
CA ILE A 114 -0.30 15.84 -0.91
C ILE A 114 -0.57 16.93 0.15
N SER A 115 -1.76 16.96 0.73
CA SER A 115 -2.14 17.90 1.80
C SER A 115 -1.33 17.70 3.08
N VAL A 116 -0.95 16.46 3.40
CA VAL A 116 -0.11 16.10 4.56
C VAL A 116 1.36 16.48 4.32
N VAL A 117 1.87 16.28 3.11
CA VAL A 117 3.26 16.57 2.72
C VAL A 117 3.50 18.06 2.57
N SER A 118 2.60 18.79 1.89
CA SER A 118 2.72 20.25 1.70
C SER A 118 2.77 21.03 3.01
N LYS A 119 2.12 20.54 4.07
CA LYS A 119 2.16 21.15 5.42
C LYS A 119 3.45 20.84 6.19
N ARG A 120 4.31 19.98 5.66
CA ARG A 120 5.51 19.46 6.33
C ARG A 120 6.68 19.36 5.32
N PRO A 121 7.20 20.50 4.83
CA PRO A 121 8.25 20.53 3.81
C PRO A 121 9.58 19.89 4.25
N TRP A 122 9.74 19.59 5.54
CA TRP A 122 10.92 18.93 6.10
C TRP A 122 10.85 17.39 6.05
N LEU A 123 9.71 16.80 5.64
CA LEU A 123 9.63 15.37 5.33
C LEU A 123 10.59 15.04 4.18
N GLN A 124 11.28 13.91 4.25
CA GLN A 124 12.10 13.42 3.11
C GLN A 124 11.77 11.97 2.73
N LYS A 125 11.11 11.20 3.60
CA LYS A 125 10.82 9.78 3.38
C LYS A 125 9.34 9.48 3.55
N ILE A 126 8.85 8.52 2.78
CA ILE A 126 7.47 8.04 2.85
C ILE A 126 7.38 6.52 2.82
N SER A 127 6.47 5.97 3.61
CA SER A 127 6.07 4.57 3.58
C SER A 127 4.57 4.43 3.63
N PHE A 128 4.08 3.33 3.06
CA PHE A 128 2.68 2.94 3.12
C PHE A 128 2.54 1.64 3.91
N VAL A 129 1.57 1.62 4.83
CA VAL A 129 1.14 0.44 5.56
C VAL A 129 -0.36 0.28 5.35
N ALA A 130 -0.78 -0.82 4.76
CA ALA A 130 -2.15 -0.95 4.29
C ALA A 130 -2.76 -2.31 4.63
N HIS A 131 -4.08 -2.33 4.85
CA HIS A 131 -4.82 -3.53 5.22
C HIS A 131 -5.94 -3.81 4.22
N SER A 132 -6.05 -5.08 3.82
CA SER A 132 -7.14 -5.55 2.97
C SER A 132 -7.27 -4.69 1.70
N LEU A 133 -8.45 -4.18 1.40
CA LEU A 133 -8.69 -3.27 0.27
C LEU A 133 -7.75 -2.05 0.25
N GLY A 134 -7.28 -1.60 1.42
CA GLY A 134 -6.33 -0.50 1.56
C GLY A 134 -5.04 -0.71 0.79
N GLY A 135 -4.56 -1.95 0.63
CA GLY A 135 -3.34 -2.22 -0.13
C GLY A 135 -3.51 -1.98 -1.63
N LEU A 136 -4.71 -2.21 -2.17
CA LEU A 136 -5.05 -1.86 -3.55
C LEU A 136 -5.21 -0.35 -3.72
N ILE A 137 -5.84 0.33 -2.75
CA ILE A 137 -5.94 1.80 -2.73
C ILE A 137 -4.54 2.42 -2.71
N ALA A 138 -3.64 1.91 -1.87
CA ALA A 138 -2.26 2.36 -1.78
C ALA A 138 -1.50 2.16 -3.11
N ARG A 139 -1.63 0.99 -3.75
CA ARG A 139 -1.04 0.74 -5.08
C ARG A 139 -1.52 1.73 -6.14
N TYR A 140 -2.80 2.10 -6.12
CA TYR A 140 -3.32 3.10 -7.05
C TYR A 140 -2.77 4.50 -6.73
N THR A 141 -2.77 4.85 -5.45
CA THR A 141 -2.30 6.14 -4.94
C THR A 141 -0.84 6.40 -5.29
N ILE A 142 0.06 5.43 -5.09
CA ILE A 142 1.48 5.63 -5.39
C ILE A 142 1.73 5.89 -6.87
N ALA A 143 0.89 5.35 -7.77
CA ALA A 143 1.00 5.59 -9.20
C ALA A 143 0.62 7.02 -9.59
N LEU A 144 -0.35 7.62 -8.90
CA LEU A 144 -0.72 9.03 -9.05
C LEU A 144 0.36 9.98 -8.52
N LEU A 145 1.00 9.60 -7.40
CA LEU A 145 1.99 10.40 -6.71
C LEU A 145 3.42 10.22 -7.26
N TYR A 146 3.61 9.35 -8.25
CA TYR A 146 4.93 9.00 -8.74
C TYR A 146 5.50 10.09 -9.64
N GLU A 147 6.70 10.54 -9.27
CA GLU A 147 7.49 11.49 -10.03
C GLU A 147 8.80 10.82 -10.45
N LYS A 148 9.03 10.73 -11.76
CA LYS A 148 10.28 10.16 -12.28
C LYS A 148 11.43 11.09 -11.88
N GLY A 149 12.40 10.58 -11.14
CA GLY A 149 13.62 11.32 -10.83
C GLY A 149 14.36 11.63 -12.12
N ILE A 150 14.53 12.91 -12.44
CA ILE A 150 15.48 13.35 -13.46
C ILE A 150 16.84 13.30 -12.75
N SER A 151 17.65 12.30 -13.06
CA SER A 151 19.08 12.42 -12.80
C SER A 151 19.55 13.63 -13.59
N LYS A 152 19.84 14.75 -12.91
CA LYS A 152 20.62 15.82 -13.51
C LYS A 152 21.98 15.21 -13.84
N GLU A 153 22.13 14.70 -15.06
CA GLU A 153 23.44 14.66 -15.67
C GLU A 153 23.93 16.11 -15.63
N SER A 154 25.02 16.33 -14.93
CA SER A 154 25.76 17.57 -14.96
C SER A 154 26.10 17.85 -16.41
N SER A 155 25.33 18.74 -17.04
CA SER A 155 25.69 19.37 -18.29
C SER A 155 26.87 20.30 -17.99
N GLU A 156 28.05 19.71 -17.93
CA GLU A 156 29.26 20.41 -18.33
C GLU A 156 29.49 20.13 -19.81
N ASP A 157 29.53 21.24 -20.53
CA ASP A 157 29.78 21.44 -21.94
C ASP A 157 31.12 20.84 -22.39
N ASN A 158 31.12 20.14 -23.53
CA ASN A 158 32.07 20.35 -24.63
C ASN A 158 31.70 19.42 -25.80
N GLY A 159 31.46 20.01 -26.96
CA GLY A 159 31.05 19.32 -28.17
C GLY A 159 32.13 18.40 -28.74
N GLU A 160 31.67 17.33 -29.40
CA GLU A 160 32.02 17.00 -30.79
C GLU A 160 31.19 15.80 -31.27
N LEU A 161 30.84 15.86 -32.55
CA LEU A 161 30.10 14.88 -33.32
C LEU A 161 30.93 13.58 -33.46
N ASN A 162 30.36 12.41 -33.12
CA ASN A 162 30.63 11.18 -33.87
C ASN A 162 29.55 10.10 -33.70
N THR A 163 29.09 9.63 -34.85
CA THR A 163 28.19 8.50 -35.09
C THR A 163 28.87 7.15 -34.91
N ASN A 164 28.25 6.23 -34.15
CA ASN A 164 27.95 4.82 -34.47
C ASN A 164 27.99 3.88 -33.25
N ILE A 165 26.80 3.34 -32.93
CA ILE A 165 26.46 1.99 -32.45
C ILE A 165 27.54 1.22 -31.65
N SER A 166 27.26 1.00 -30.37
CA SER A 166 27.28 -0.35 -29.80
C SER A 166 26.31 -0.46 -28.63
N GLN A 167 25.38 -1.41 -28.76
CA GLN A 167 24.60 -1.96 -27.66
C GLN A 167 25.54 -2.50 -26.58
N THR A 168 25.00 -2.62 -25.37
CA THR A 168 25.56 -3.24 -24.16
C THR A 168 26.53 -2.37 -23.38
N GLN A 169 25.99 -1.57 -22.45
CA GLN A 169 26.39 -1.58 -21.04
C GLN A 169 25.43 -0.73 -20.18
N SER A 170 25.03 -1.33 -19.05
CA SER A 170 24.28 -0.80 -17.89
C SER A 170 22.81 -0.33 -18.05
N VAL A 171 21.87 -1.29 -18.11
CA VAL A 171 20.43 -1.06 -17.82
C VAL A 171 20.14 -1.04 -16.29
N ASN A 172 21.16 -0.99 -15.44
CA ASN A 172 21.04 -1.00 -13.97
C ASN A 172 21.51 0.32 -13.32
N GLN A 173 21.10 1.46 -13.87
CA GLN A 173 21.22 2.76 -13.19
C GLN A 173 19.83 3.21 -12.74
N ASN A 174 19.48 2.81 -11.51
CA ASN A 174 18.59 3.47 -10.56
C ASN A 174 17.64 4.55 -11.13
N LEU A 175 16.49 4.12 -11.65
CA LEU A 175 15.29 4.97 -11.75
C LEU A 175 14.75 5.26 -10.33
N LYS A 176 15.45 6.11 -9.57
CA LYS A 176 14.99 6.61 -8.27
C LYS A 176 13.85 7.60 -8.50
N GLY A 177 12.64 7.09 -8.70
CA GLY A 177 11.44 7.91 -8.64
C GLY A 177 11.05 8.23 -7.21
N ASN A 178 10.42 9.38 -7.02
CA ASN A 178 9.90 9.83 -5.73
C ASN A 178 8.39 9.64 -5.67
N ILE A 179 7.83 9.61 -4.46
CA ILE A 179 6.39 9.58 -4.22
C ILE A 179 6.01 10.88 -3.51
N ALA A 180 5.28 11.76 -4.20
CA ALA A 180 4.96 13.11 -3.72
C ALA A 180 6.21 13.91 -3.28
N GLY A 181 7.29 13.82 -4.07
CA GLY A 181 8.58 14.44 -3.75
C GLY A 181 9.38 13.79 -2.62
N LEU A 182 8.90 12.70 -2.01
CA LEU A 182 9.56 12.00 -0.90
C LEU A 182 10.20 10.69 -1.36
N GLU A 183 11.31 10.30 -0.71
CA GLU A 183 11.99 9.02 -0.92
C GLU A 183 11.10 7.85 -0.43
N PRO A 184 10.72 6.91 -1.32
CA PRO A 184 9.88 5.79 -0.96
C PRO A 184 10.66 4.67 -0.26
N MET A 185 10.27 4.33 0.97
CA MET A 185 11.03 3.42 1.84
C MET A 185 10.38 2.04 1.97
N ASN A 186 9.16 1.95 2.51
CA ASN A 186 8.46 0.68 2.72
C ASN A 186 7.06 0.69 2.09
N PHE A 187 6.74 -0.37 1.37
CA PHE A 187 5.39 -0.69 0.92
C PHE A 187 4.91 -1.98 1.59
N ILE A 188 4.11 -1.86 2.64
CA ILE A 188 3.72 -2.97 3.52
C ILE A 188 2.22 -3.21 3.42
N THR A 189 1.84 -4.47 3.21
CA THR A 189 0.44 -4.88 3.09
C THR A 189 0.09 -6.01 4.03
N PHE A 190 -1.10 -5.93 4.63
CA PHE A 190 -1.69 -6.94 5.50
C PHE A 190 -2.96 -7.49 4.86
N ALA A 191 -3.02 -8.81 4.66
CA ALA A 191 -4.21 -9.50 4.14
C ALA A 191 -4.84 -8.81 2.91
N THR A 192 -4.02 -8.24 2.02
CA THR A 192 -4.49 -7.49 0.85
C THR A 192 -4.84 -8.45 -0.30
N PRO A 193 -6.00 -8.36 -0.95
CA PRO A 193 -6.34 -9.23 -2.08
C PRO A 193 -5.65 -8.74 -3.37
N HIS A 194 -4.31 -8.84 -3.46
CA HIS A 194 -3.52 -8.31 -4.58
C HIS A 194 -3.91 -8.87 -5.95
N LEU A 195 -4.40 -10.12 -5.98
CA LEU A 195 -4.86 -10.84 -7.17
C LEU A 195 -6.40 -10.82 -7.29
N GLY A 196 -7.07 -9.96 -6.52
CA GLY A 196 -8.53 -9.98 -6.36
C GLY A 196 -9.03 -11.08 -5.42
N THR A 197 -10.34 -11.22 -5.35
CA THR A 197 -11.06 -12.21 -4.54
C THR A 197 -11.82 -13.17 -5.45
N ARG A 198 -11.66 -14.48 -5.26
CA ARG A 198 -12.38 -15.48 -6.05
C ARG A 198 -13.86 -15.51 -5.62
N SER A 199 -14.76 -15.00 -6.46
CA SER A 199 -16.18 -15.34 -6.39
C SER A 199 -16.33 -16.87 -6.52
N HIS A 200 -17.08 -17.50 -5.61
CA HIS A 200 -17.56 -18.91 -5.58
C HIS A 200 -16.97 -19.91 -4.57
N LYS A 201 -15.87 -19.65 -3.83
CA LYS A 201 -15.39 -20.62 -2.79
C LYS A 201 -15.15 -20.06 -1.39
N GLN A 202 -15.26 -18.75 -1.19
CA GLN A 202 -14.97 -18.10 0.11
C GLN A 202 -16.22 -17.65 0.88
N ILE A 203 -17.42 -17.86 0.33
CA ILE A 203 -18.67 -17.63 1.05
C ILE A 203 -19.22 -19.02 1.36
N PRO A 204 -19.20 -19.49 2.62
CA PRO A 204 -19.89 -20.73 2.96
C PRO A 204 -21.37 -20.52 2.63
N LEU A 205 -21.89 -21.32 1.72
CA LEU A 205 -23.32 -21.41 1.44
C LEU A 205 -23.97 -21.99 2.70
N LEU A 206 -24.28 -21.13 3.67
CA LEU A 206 -24.97 -21.52 4.89
C LEU A 206 -26.41 -21.88 4.50
N GLY A 207 -26.69 -23.18 4.51
CA GLY A 207 -28.03 -23.71 4.35
C GLY A 207 -28.96 -23.11 5.41
N GLY A 208 -29.97 -22.39 4.94
CA GLY A 208 -31.23 -22.11 5.66
C GLY A 208 -31.21 -21.05 6.76
N ILE A 209 -32.15 -20.09 6.61
CA ILE A 209 -32.86 -19.34 7.66
C ILE A 209 -32.29 -17.95 8.08
N ASN A 210 -33.13 -16.92 7.87
CA ASN A 210 -33.27 -15.58 8.46
C ASN A 210 -32.06 -14.63 8.65
N THR A 211 -30.88 -14.97 8.13
CA THR A 211 -29.69 -14.09 8.11
C THR A 211 -29.51 -13.31 6.80
N LEU A 212 -30.49 -13.40 5.90
CA LEU A 212 -30.40 -12.92 4.52
C LEU A 212 -30.25 -11.39 4.42
N GLU A 213 -30.83 -10.58 5.30
CA GLU A 213 -30.67 -9.11 5.26
C GLU A 213 -29.26 -8.64 5.61
N LYS A 214 -28.65 -9.21 6.67
CA LYS A 214 -27.25 -8.91 7.04
C LYS A 214 -26.27 -9.45 5.99
N MET A 215 -26.60 -10.57 5.35
CA MET A 215 -25.85 -11.07 4.19
C MET A 215 -26.07 -10.22 2.94
N ALA A 216 -27.27 -9.72 2.68
CA ALA A 216 -27.58 -8.84 1.56
C ALA A 216 -26.81 -7.52 1.70
N PHE A 217 -26.67 -6.97 2.91
CA PHE A 217 -25.78 -5.82 3.16
C PHE A 217 -24.30 -6.19 2.92
N ARG A 218 -23.83 -7.34 3.42
CA ARG A 218 -22.48 -7.89 3.16
C ARG A 218 -22.26 -8.43 1.74
N LEU A 219 -23.27 -8.42 0.88
CA LEU A 219 -23.17 -8.75 -0.55
C LEU A 219 -23.48 -7.51 -1.40
N SER A 220 -24.12 -6.48 -0.84
CA SER A 220 -24.42 -5.22 -1.56
C SER A 220 -23.16 -4.47 -1.94
N TRP A 221 -22.11 -4.54 -1.11
CA TRP A 221 -20.82 -3.94 -1.44
C TRP A 221 -20.12 -4.67 -2.59
N ILE A 222 -20.40 -5.96 -2.81
CA ILE A 222 -19.89 -6.74 -3.95
C ILE A 222 -20.48 -6.22 -5.27
N ALA A 223 -21.72 -5.71 -5.23
CA ALA A 223 -22.35 -5.08 -6.39
C ALA A 223 -21.84 -3.65 -6.66
N ARG A 224 -21.23 -3.00 -5.66
CA ARG A 224 -20.62 -1.66 -5.81
C ARG A 224 -19.27 -1.71 -6.52
N LYS A 225 -18.73 -0.55 -6.86
CA LYS A 225 -17.54 -0.42 -7.72
C LYS A 225 -16.31 -1.12 -7.11
N SER A 226 -16.08 -0.99 -5.81
CA SER A 226 -15.00 -1.73 -5.10
C SER A 226 -15.13 -3.25 -5.26
N GLY A 227 -16.35 -3.79 -5.18
CA GLY A 227 -16.62 -5.20 -5.43
C GLY A 227 -16.30 -5.60 -6.86
N LYS A 228 -16.72 -4.82 -7.86
CA LYS A 228 -16.41 -5.08 -9.28
C LYS A 228 -14.90 -5.16 -9.53
N HIS A 229 -14.11 -4.26 -8.94
CA HIS A 229 -12.64 -4.30 -9.04
C HIS A 229 -12.07 -5.56 -8.39
N LEU A 230 -12.49 -5.90 -7.17
CA LEU A 230 -12.02 -7.09 -6.44
C LEU A 230 -12.35 -8.40 -7.17
N PHE A 231 -13.49 -8.46 -7.87
CA PHE A 231 -13.92 -9.63 -8.63
C PHE A 231 -13.48 -9.63 -10.09
N LEU A 232 -12.68 -8.64 -10.52
CA LEU A 232 -12.19 -8.49 -11.89
C LEU A 232 -13.33 -8.39 -12.93
N LYS A 233 -14.44 -7.76 -12.55
CA LYS A 233 -15.67 -7.61 -13.37
C LYS A 233 -15.86 -6.19 -13.92
N ASP A 234 -14.79 -5.39 -13.86
CA ASP A 234 -14.76 -3.98 -14.21
C ASP A 234 -14.09 -3.70 -15.58
N GLY A 235 -13.62 -4.74 -16.28
CA GLY A 235 -13.17 -4.60 -17.66
C GLY A 235 -14.29 -4.11 -18.58
N LYS A 236 -14.05 -3.00 -19.28
CA LYS A 236 -15.00 -2.34 -20.19
C LYS A 236 -14.26 -1.68 -21.35
N ASP A 237 -14.93 -1.54 -22.50
CA ASP A 237 -14.45 -0.78 -23.66
C ASP A 237 -13.04 -1.18 -24.12
N GLY A 238 -12.75 -2.49 -24.12
CA GLY A 238 -11.44 -3.04 -24.47
C GLY A 238 -10.35 -2.87 -23.40
N LYS A 239 -10.63 -2.20 -22.28
CA LYS A 239 -9.70 -2.07 -21.16
C LYS A 239 -9.79 -3.29 -20.23
N PRO A 240 -8.65 -3.86 -19.81
CA PRO A 240 -8.64 -4.95 -18.84
C PRO A 240 -9.12 -4.47 -17.47
N PRO A 241 -9.53 -5.38 -16.56
CA PRO A 241 -9.84 -5.05 -15.16
C PRO A 241 -8.76 -4.21 -14.47
N LEU A 242 -9.14 -3.30 -13.56
CA LEU A 242 -8.20 -2.36 -12.95
C LEU A 242 -7.02 -3.05 -12.26
N LEU A 243 -7.25 -4.14 -11.53
CA LEU A 243 -6.17 -4.86 -10.84
C LEU A 243 -5.13 -5.44 -11.82
N LEU A 244 -5.55 -5.80 -13.03
CA LEU A 244 -4.64 -6.19 -14.12
C LEU A 244 -3.89 -4.99 -14.70
N GLN A 245 -4.55 -3.84 -14.85
CA GLN A 245 -3.86 -2.60 -15.25
C GLN A 245 -2.74 -2.26 -14.25
N MET A 246 -2.99 -2.47 -12.95
CA MET A 246 -2.04 -2.17 -11.88
C MET A 246 -0.83 -3.11 -11.80
N VAL A 247 -0.68 -4.08 -12.70
CA VAL A 247 0.52 -4.93 -12.80
C VAL A 247 1.44 -4.54 -13.97
N THR A 248 1.17 -3.40 -14.59
CA THR A 248 2.06 -2.70 -15.54
C THR A 248 1.90 -1.18 -15.40
N ASP A 249 2.74 -0.40 -16.07
CA ASP A 249 2.52 1.03 -16.24
C ASP A 249 1.49 1.23 -17.36
N PHE A 250 0.33 1.81 -17.02
CA PHE A 250 -0.85 1.80 -17.88
C PHE A 250 -1.32 3.22 -18.15
N GLY A 251 -1.25 3.62 -19.43
CA GLY A 251 -1.52 5.01 -19.84
C GLY A 251 -0.56 5.99 -19.14
N ASP A 252 -1.13 6.98 -18.46
CA ASP A 252 -0.34 7.97 -17.71
C ASP A 252 0.03 7.50 -16.29
N LEU A 253 -0.55 6.41 -15.80
CA LEU A 253 -0.34 5.90 -14.45
C LEU A 253 0.83 4.92 -14.40
N ARG A 254 1.78 5.18 -13.51
CA ARG A 254 3.04 4.43 -13.39
C ARG A 254 3.00 3.44 -12.24
N PHE A 255 2.09 2.47 -12.27
CA PHE A 255 1.86 1.55 -11.15
C PHE A 255 3.09 0.73 -10.76
N MET A 256 3.76 0.13 -11.73
CA MET A 256 4.89 -0.76 -11.45
C MET A 256 6.16 0.03 -11.23
N SER A 257 6.39 1.13 -11.96
CA SER A 257 7.51 2.02 -11.67
C SER A 257 7.41 2.64 -10.26
N ALA A 258 6.20 3.05 -9.85
CA ALA A 258 5.96 3.55 -8.50
C ALA A 258 6.20 2.46 -7.45
N LEU A 259 5.65 1.26 -7.65
CA LEU A 259 5.86 0.16 -6.73
C LEU A 259 7.35 -0.18 -6.63
N GLN A 260 8.06 -0.34 -7.75
CA GLN A 260 9.49 -0.65 -7.81
C GLN A 260 10.38 0.38 -7.11
N SER A 261 9.94 1.65 -7.02
CA SER A 261 10.74 2.70 -6.37
C SER A 261 10.93 2.48 -4.87
N PHE A 262 10.03 1.76 -4.19
CA PHE A 262 10.15 1.49 -2.75
C PHE A 262 11.33 0.55 -2.45
N LYS A 263 12.15 0.88 -1.45
CA LYS A 263 13.29 0.05 -1.04
C LYS A 263 12.91 -1.31 -0.48
N ARG A 264 11.72 -1.44 0.13
CA ARG A 264 11.24 -2.68 0.73
C ARG A 264 9.75 -2.92 0.48
N HIS A 265 9.42 -4.12 0.01
CA HIS A 265 8.04 -4.59 -0.20
C HIS A 265 7.75 -5.75 0.75
N VAL A 266 6.64 -5.67 1.48
CA VAL A 266 6.26 -6.73 2.42
C VAL A 266 4.79 -7.10 2.29
N ALA A 267 4.52 -8.40 2.25
CA ALA A 267 3.19 -8.96 2.21
C ALA A 267 2.95 -9.89 3.42
N TYR A 268 2.15 -9.42 4.39
CA TYR A 268 1.69 -10.21 5.52
C TYR A 268 0.39 -10.95 5.18
N SER A 269 0.41 -12.27 5.32
CA SER A 269 -0.66 -13.15 4.84
C SER A 269 -1.12 -14.13 5.91
N ASN A 270 -2.42 -14.22 6.16
CA ASN A 270 -2.97 -15.21 7.06
C ASN A 270 -2.93 -16.61 6.43
N VAL A 271 -2.34 -17.57 7.13
CA VAL A 271 -2.30 -18.98 6.71
C VAL A 271 -3.67 -19.64 6.79
N CYS A 272 -4.47 -19.27 7.79
CA CYS A 272 -5.81 -19.79 8.02
C CYS A 272 -6.66 -18.79 8.83
N GLY A 273 -7.98 -18.99 8.80
CA GLY A 273 -8.93 -18.18 9.59
C GLY A 273 -9.32 -16.84 8.94
N ASP A 274 -8.69 -16.49 7.83
CA ASP A 274 -9.09 -15.36 7.00
C ASP A 274 -10.08 -15.85 5.93
N PHE A 275 -11.35 -15.56 6.17
CA PHE A 275 -12.45 -15.91 5.25
C PHE A 275 -12.71 -14.83 4.20
N VAL A 276 -12.04 -13.67 4.30
CA VAL A 276 -12.23 -12.54 3.38
C VAL A 276 -11.17 -12.56 2.29
N VAL A 277 -9.92 -12.81 2.66
CA VAL A 277 -8.78 -12.76 1.74
C VAL A 277 -7.96 -14.04 1.85
N GLY A 278 -7.87 -14.76 0.74
CA GLY A 278 -7.11 -16.01 0.67
C GLY A 278 -5.59 -15.77 0.78
N ARG A 279 -4.87 -16.74 1.34
CA ARG A 279 -3.40 -16.72 1.46
C ARG A 279 -2.69 -16.49 0.12
N LYS A 280 -3.15 -17.11 -0.97
CA LYS A 280 -2.55 -16.95 -2.31
C LYS A 280 -2.53 -15.50 -2.79
N THR A 281 -3.68 -14.84 -2.67
CA THR A 281 -3.84 -13.45 -3.14
C THR A 281 -3.11 -12.47 -2.23
N SER A 282 -3.11 -12.70 -0.91
CA SER A 282 -2.36 -11.86 0.03
C SER A 282 -0.86 -12.02 -0.02
N SER A 283 -0.35 -13.21 -0.36
CA SER A 283 1.09 -13.47 -0.48
C SER A 283 1.63 -13.33 -1.90
N ILE A 284 0.78 -13.12 -2.90
CA ILE A 284 1.18 -13.04 -4.33
C ILE A 284 1.91 -14.33 -4.74
N ARG A 285 1.34 -15.48 -4.38
CA ARG A 285 1.89 -16.81 -4.65
C ARG A 285 0.87 -17.72 -5.33
N ARG A 286 1.35 -18.62 -6.17
CA ARG A 286 0.58 -19.75 -6.69
C ARG A 286 0.27 -20.74 -5.57
N GLN A 287 -0.69 -21.63 -5.79
CA GLN A 287 -1.09 -22.64 -4.80
C GLN A 287 0.05 -23.60 -4.43
N ASN A 288 0.84 -24.01 -5.43
CA ASN A 288 1.97 -24.93 -5.27
C ASN A 288 3.21 -24.27 -4.65
N GLU A 289 3.28 -22.93 -4.66
CA GLU A 289 4.36 -22.14 -4.04
C GLU A 289 4.09 -21.85 -2.56
N LEU A 290 2.87 -22.09 -2.07
CA LEU A 290 2.55 -21.84 -0.68
C LEU A 290 3.36 -22.75 0.26
N PRO A 291 4.04 -22.20 1.28
CA PRO A 291 4.80 -22.98 2.24
C PRO A 291 3.94 -24.03 2.93
N LYS A 292 4.44 -25.27 2.95
CA LYS A 292 3.85 -26.41 3.66
C LYS A 292 4.06 -26.26 5.16
N ARG A 293 3.17 -26.85 5.96
CA ARG A 293 3.20 -26.75 7.44
C ARG A 293 4.51 -27.20 8.07
N GLN A 294 5.19 -28.17 7.44
CA GLN A 294 6.50 -28.66 7.91
C GLN A 294 7.61 -27.59 7.85
N ASN A 295 7.43 -26.54 7.04
CA ASN A 295 8.37 -25.44 6.92
C ASN A 295 8.09 -24.34 7.97
N PHE A 296 7.08 -24.51 8.83
CA PHE A 296 6.70 -23.47 9.76
C PHE A 296 7.64 -23.42 10.96
N ILE A 297 8.10 -22.22 11.26
CA ILE A 297 8.96 -21.92 12.39
C ILE A 297 8.12 -21.65 13.64
N LYS A 298 8.76 -21.78 14.80
CA LYS A 298 8.27 -21.27 16.07
C LYS A 298 9.18 -20.13 16.47
N ASP A 299 8.76 -18.90 16.20
CA ASP A 299 9.50 -17.72 16.64
C ASP A 299 9.16 -17.42 18.10
N GLY A 300 10.18 -17.27 18.95
CA GLY A 300 10.00 -16.99 20.37
C GLY A 300 9.54 -15.56 20.66
N LYS A 301 9.93 -14.61 19.80
CA LYS A 301 9.59 -13.19 19.93
C LYS A 301 8.26 -12.86 19.25
N TYR A 302 7.97 -13.52 18.13
CA TYR A 302 6.74 -13.32 17.35
C TYR A 302 5.99 -14.64 17.12
N PRO A 303 5.31 -15.19 18.14
CA PRO A 303 4.73 -16.54 18.09
C PRO A 303 3.73 -16.80 16.96
N HIS A 304 3.13 -15.77 16.38
CA HIS A 304 2.18 -15.90 15.27
C HIS A 304 2.84 -15.82 13.88
N ILE A 305 4.10 -15.40 13.79
CA ILE A 305 4.89 -15.44 12.56
C ILE A 305 5.40 -16.87 12.36
N VAL A 306 4.85 -17.55 11.37
CA VAL A 306 5.13 -18.98 11.15
C VAL A 306 6.03 -19.24 9.95
N TYR A 307 6.21 -18.27 9.06
CA TYR A 307 7.14 -18.40 7.94
C TYR A 307 7.47 -17.03 7.36
N VAL A 308 8.75 -16.81 7.03
CA VAL A 308 9.24 -15.60 6.37
C VAL A 308 10.03 -16.02 5.13
N GLU A 309 9.56 -15.61 3.96
CA GLU A 309 10.33 -15.71 2.71
C GLU A 309 11.06 -14.39 2.50
N LYS A 310 12.39 -14.47 2.43
CA LYS A 310 13.20 -13.32 2.03
C LYS A 310 12.93 -12.95 0.57
N PRO A 311 13.09 -11.68 0.19
CA PRO A 311 12.98 -11.28 -1.21
C PRO A 311 13.92 -12.10 -2.08
N LYS A 312 13.39 -12.66 -3.17
CA LYS A 312 14.21 -13.32 -4.17
C LYS A 312 14.94 -12.22 -4.96
N PRO A 313 16.25 -12.34 -5.20
CA PRO A 313 16.91 -11.45 -6.15
C PRO A 313 16.19 -11.61 -7.50
N ALA A 314 16.08 -10.51 -8.26
CA ALA A 314 15.60 -10.57 -9.63
C ALA A 314 16.42 -11.64 -10.36
N THR A 315 15.81 -12.78 -10.66
CA THR A 315 16.51 -13.85 -11.37
C THR A 315 16.82 -13.35 -12.77
N ASN A 316 18.03 -13.58 -13.27
CA ASN A 316 18.42 -13.34 -14.67
C ASN A 316 17.64 -14.21 -15.69
N GLN A 317 16.60 -14.92 -15.24
CA GLN A 317 15.62 -15.52 -16.12
C GLN A 317 14.76 -14.37 -16.65
N PRO A 318 14.57 -14.23 -17.96
CA PRO A 318 13.66 -13.23 -18.49
C PRO A 318 12.31 -13.46 -17.82
N ASP A 319 11.87 -12.49 -17.01
CA ASP A 319 10.49 -12.47 -16.51
C ASP A 319 9.62 -12.50 -17.76
N ASP A 320 9.00 -13.65 -18.03
CA ASP A 320 8.11 -13.92 -19.17
C ASP A 320 6.76 -13.19 -19.01
N PHE A 321 6.83 -11.97 -18.45
CA PHE A 321 5.72 -11.05 -18.36
C PHE A 321 5.84 -10.03 -19.49
N SER A 322 4.84 -10.04 -20.36
CA SER A 322 4.66 -8.98 -21.35
C SER A 322 3.40 -8.19 -21.03
N ASP A 323 3.40 -6.90 -21.34
CA ASP A 323 2.20 -6.07 -21.15
C ASP A 323 1.02 -6.55 -21.98
N ALA A 324 1.24 -7.32 -23.05
CA ALA A 324 0.17 -7.96 -23.80
C ALA A 324 -0.63 -8.98 -22.96
N MET A 325 -0.04 -9.58 -21.92
CA MET A 325 -0.70 -10.58 -21.08
C MET A 325 -1.99 -10.05 -20.43
N ILE A 326 -2.02 -8.77 -20.06
CA ILE A 326 -3.21 -8.19 -19.39
C ILE A 326 -4.42 -8.13 -20.33
N TYR A 327 -4.19 -8.05 -21.64
CA TYR A 327 -5.23 -8.04 -22.68
C TYR A 327 -5.59 -9.46 -23.15
N GLN A 328 -4.63 -10.38 -23.09
CA GLN A 328 -4.80 -11.78 -23.52
C GLN A 328 -5.54 -12.61 -22.47
N ALA A 329 -5.40 -12.31 -21.18
CA ALA A 329 -6.07 -13.05 -20.11
C ALA A 329 -7.60 -12.96 -20.23
N ARG A 330 -8.27 -14.09 -20.50
CA ARG A 330 -9.73 -14.17 -20.65
C ARG A 330 -10.40 -14.82 -19.45
N THR A 331 -9.73 -15.76 -18.81
CA THR A 331 -10.23 -16.47 -17.63
C THR A 331 -9.68 -15.88 -16.34
N THR A 332 -10.40 -16.00 -15.22
CA THR A 332 -9.90 -15.55 -13.91
C THR A 332 -8.57 -16.21 -13.52
N ALA A 333 -8.31 -17.43 -13.98
CA ALA A 333 -7.04 -18.12 -13.73
C ALA A 333 -5.87 -17.49 -14.51
N GLU A 334 -6.07 -17.14 -15.78
CA GLU A 334 -5.08 -16.41 -16.58
C GLU A 334 -4.85 -15.01 -16.03
N MET A 335 -5.91 -14.33 -15.58
CA MET A 335 -5.78 -13.02 -14.94
C MET A 335 -4.99 -13.12 -13.63
N GLU A 336 -5.27 -14.13 -12.81
CA GLU A 336 -4.53 -14.43 -11.58
C GLU A 336 -3.05 -14.69 -11.88
N GLU A 337 -2.75 -15.48 -12.92
CA GLU A 337 -1.39 -15.78 -13.35
C GLU A 337 -0.65 -14.55 -13.88
N ALA A 338 -1.28 -13.73 -14.71
CA ALA A 338 -0.72 -12.47 -15.19
C ALA A 338 -0.40 -11.53 -14.03
N MET A 339 -1.30 -11.43 -13.03
CA MET A 339 -1.04 -10.61 -11.85
C MET A 339 0.08 -11.17 -10.97
N ILE A 340 0.16 -12.49 -10.78
CA ILE A 340 1.26 -13.13 -10.04
C ILE A 340 2.60 -12.83 -10.72
N ARG A 341 2.69 -13.01 -12.05
CA ARG A 341 3.91 -12.70 -12.81
C ARG A 341 4.26 -11.22 -12.71
N GLY A 342 3.30 -10.34 -13.01
CA GLY A 342 3.54 -8.89 -13.03
C GLY A 342 3.96 -8.31 -11.68
N LEU A 343 3.35 -8.76 -10.58
CA LEU A 343 3.68 -8.28 -9.22
C LEU A 343 4.97 -8.89 -8.66
N ASN A 344 5.37 -10.08 -9.11
CA ASN A 344 6.61 -10.70 -8.66
C ASN A 344 7.87 -10.14 -9.34
N ARG A 345 7.71 -9.18 -10.26
CA ARG A 345 8.79 -8.32 -10.77
C ARG A 345 9.36 -7.37 -9.72
N VAL A 346 8.76 -7.29 -8.52
CA VAL A 346 9.32 -6.57 -7.37
C VAL A 346 9.72 -7.56 -6.27
N PRO A 347 10.81 -7.30 -5.53
CA PRO A 347 11.34 -8.23 -4.54
C PRO A 347 10.51 -8.20 -3.25
N TRP A 348 9.46 -9.02 -3.17
CA TRP A 348 8.62 -9.15 -1.98
C TRP A 348 9.26 -9.98 -0.86
N GLU A 349 9.32 -9.42 0.33
CA GLU A 349 9.37 -10.20 1.57
C GLU A 349 7.95 -10.68 1.89
N ARG A 350 7.77 -11.98 2.10
CA ARG A 350 6.44 -12.57 2.35
C ARG A 350 6.40 -13.21 3.72
N VAL A 351 5.54 -12.67 4.58
CA VAL A 351 5.41 -13.08 5.97
C VAL A 351 4.07 -13.78 6.17
N ASP A 352 4.11 -15.06 6.53
CA ASP A 352 2.91 -15.84 6.79
C ASP A 352 2.60 -15.88 8.30
N VAL A 353 1.36 -15.55 8.63
CA VAL A 353 0.85 -15.39 9.98
C VAL A 353 -0.18 -16.46 10.31
N SER A 354 -0.14 -17.04 11.51
CA SER A 354 -1.10 -18.06 11.92
C SER A 354 -1.61 -17.85 13.34
N PHE A 355 -2.89 -17.50 13.44
CA PHE A 355 -3.62 -17.45 14.71
C PHE A 355 -4.26 -18.78 15.09
N LYS A 356 -3.87 -19.92 14.50
CA LYS A 356 -4.56 -21.22 14.67
C LYS A 356 -4.74 -21.63 16.14
N LYS A 357 -3.77 -21.29 16.99
CA LYS A 357 -3.75 -21.58 18.45
C LYS A 357 -4.49 -20.53 19.28
N SER A 358 -4.86 -19.40 18.69
CA SER A 358 -5.58 -18.31 19.34
C SER A 358 -7.10 -18.55 19.31
N LYS A 359 -7.79 -18.06 20.35
CA LYS A 359 -9.26 -17.99 20.38
C LYS A 359 -9.81 -16.98 19.34
N GLN A 360 -8.99 -16.02 18.92
CA GLN A 360 -9.32 -14.97 17.94
C GLN A 360 -9.15 -15.44 16.48
N ARG A 361 -8.86 -16.73 16.24
CA ARG A 361 -8.58 -17.29 14.90
C ARG A 361 -9.66 -17.04 13.84
N ILE A 362 -10.93 -16.93 14.24
CA ILE A 362 -12.04 -16.65 13.31
C ILE A 362 -12.07 -15.19 12.85
N PHE A 363 -11.32 -14.32 13.53
CA PHE A 363 -11.15 -12.91 13.23
C PHE A 363 -9.77 -12.61 12.63
N ALA A 364 -9.03 -13.61 12.15
CA ALA A 364 -7.65 -13.47 11.66
C ALA A 364 -7.46 -12.28 10.70
N HIS A 365 -8.46 -12.02 9.85
CA HIS A 365 -8.45 -10.86 8.94
C HIS A 365 -8.29 -9.52 9.67
N SER A 366 -8.95 -9.33 10.82
CA SER A 366 -8.86 -8.10 11.63
C SER A 366 -7.80 -8.22 12.74
N THR A 367 -7.51 -9.44 13.21
CA THR A 367 -6.47 -9.69 14.21
C THR A 367 -5.09 -9.32 13.69
N ILE A 368 -4.78 -9.62 12.42
CA ILE A 368 -3.46 -9.35 11.82
C ILE A 368 -3.03 -7.87 11.88
N GLN A 369 -3.99 -6.93 11.94
CA GLN A 369 -3.74 -5.50 12.09
C GLN A 369 -4.08 -4.94 13.48
N VAL A 370 -4.58 -5.78 14.40
CA VAL A 370 -5.05 -5.38 15.73
C VAL A 370 -6.14 -4.29 15.66
N LYS A 371 -7.18 -4.52 14.86
CA LYS A 371 -8.26 -3.55 14.61
C LYS A 371 -8.88 -2.96 15.88
N THR A 372 -9.04 -3.78 16.91
CA THR A 372 -9.56 -3.37 18.21
C THR A 372 -8.87 -4.21 19.27
N TYR A 373 -8.01 -3.58 20.07
CA TYR A 373 -7.09 -4.30 20.96
C TYR A 373 -7.78 -5.33 21.85
N PHE A 374 -8.95 -5.01 22.42
CA PHE A 374 -9.73 -5.93 23.26
C PHE A 374 -10.11 -7.26 22.58
N LEU A 375 -10.38 -7.24 21.27
CA LEU A 375 -10.81 -8.42 20.50
C LEU A 375 -9.69 -9.04 19.65
N HIS A 376 -8.60 -8.30 19.46
CA HIS A 376 -7.59 -8.57 18.42
C HIS A 376 -6.15 -8.50 18.96
N SER A 377 -5.97 -8.54 20.28
CA SER A 377 -4.68 -8.42 20.96
C SER A 377 -3.61 -9.40 20.49
N ASP A 378 -4.03 -10.57 19.99
CA ASP A 378 -3.12 -11.63 19.61
C ASP A 378 -2.32 -11.29 18.36
N GLY A 379 -2.73 -10.29 17.57
CA GLY A 379 -1.93 -9.77 16.46
C GLY A 379 -0.87 -8.75 16.87
N ALA A 380 -0.72 -8.43 18.16
CA ALA A 380 0.24 -7.41 18.60
C ALA A 380 1.68 -7.75 18.22
N ASP A 381 2.08 -9.02 18.30
CA ASP A 381 3.41 -9.49 17.91
C ASP A 381 3.65 -9.35 16.40
N VAL A 382 2.61 -9.48 15.58
CA VAL A 382 2.68 -9.22 14.14
C VAL A 382 2.95 -7.73 13.84
N ILE A 383 2.28 -6.83 14.57
CA ILE A 383 2.54 -5.38 14.48
C ILE A 383 3.96 -5.06 14.95
N PHE A 384 4.43 -5.69 16.04
CA PHE A 384 5.81 -5.52 16.49
C PHE A 384 6.81 -6.06 15.47
N HIS A 385 6.57 -7.21 14.85
CA HIS A 385 7.42 -7.74 13.78
C HIS A 385 7.57 -6.73 12.64
N MET A 386 6.47 -6.08 12.21
CA MET A 386 6.52 -5.03 11.19
C MET A 386 7.36 -3.83 11.63
N ILE A 387 7.13 -3.29 12.83
CA ILE A 387 7.83 -2.10 13.33
C ILE A 387 9.33 -2.38 13.53
N ASP A 388 9.66 -3.58 14.00
CA ASP A 388 11.03 -4.01 14.29
C ASP A 388 11.88 -4.21 13.03
N HIS A 389 11.25 -4.50 11.89
CA HIS A 389 11.92 -4.65 10.59
C HIS A 389 11.64 -3.46 9.65
N PHE A 390 11.17 -2.34 10.18
CA PHE A 390 10.83 -1.16 9.39
C PHE A 390 12.10 -0.42 8.94
N LEU A 391 12.21 -0.07 7.65
CA LEU A 391 13.32 0.77 7.17
C LEU A 391 13.02 2.23 7.51
N LEU A 392 13.93 2.89 8.22
CA LEU A 392 13.81 4.32 8.57
C LEU A 392 14.30 5.24 7.47
#